data_AF-A0A9P9P3E3-F1
#
_entry.id   AF-A0A9P9P3E3-F1
#
_cell.length_a   1.000
_cell.length_b   1.000
_cell.length_c   1.000
_cell.angle_alpha   90.00
_cell.angle_beta   90.00
_cell.angle_gamma   90.00
#
_symmetry.space_group_name_H-M   'P 1'
#
loop_
_entity.id
_entity.type
_entity.pdbx_description
1 polymer ?
#
loop_
_entity_poly.entity_id
_entity_poly.type
_entity_poly.pdbx_seq_one_letter_code
_entity_poly.pdbx_strand_id
1 'polypeptide(L)' 'PNNIRKYTIYLSEYLRKALFYINSIEDQLVLKPLVKTMITTISVLIIKF' A
#
# COMPACT_ATOMS: atom_id res chain seq x y z
N PRO A 1 -6.12 1.78 25.26
CA PRO A 1 -6.96 1.46 24.09
C PRO A 1 -6.17 1.66 22.78
N ASN A 2 -5.85 0.55 22.11
CA ASN A 2 -5.10 0.53 20.85
C ASN A 2 -5.78 1.45 19.84
N ASN A 3 -5.10 2.51 19.40
CA ASN A 3 -5.70 3.55 18.58
C ASN A 3 -5.73 3.07 17.12
N ILE A 4 -6.61 2.10 16.83
CA ILE A 4 -6.73 1.40 15.54
C ILE A 4 -6.74 2.42 14.40
N ARG A 5 -7.51 3.51 14.55
CA ARG A 5 -7.54 4.64 13.62
C ARG A 5 -6.15 5.21 13.30
N LYS A 6 -5.28 5.40 14.30
CA LYS A 6 -3.91 5.91 14.10
C LYS A 6 -3.08 4.94 13.26
N TYR A 7 -3.21 3.64 13.50
CA TYR A 7 -2.51 2.61 12.74
C TYR A 7 -3.05 2.47 11.31
N THR A 8 -4.37 2.54 11.13
CA THR A 8 -5.03 2.58 9.80
C THR A 8 -4.54 3.77 8.98
N ILE A 9 -4.47 4.97 9.58
CA ILE A 9 -3.97 6.18 8.92
C ILE A 9 -2.49 6.01 8.54
N TYR A 10 -1.66 5.57 9.49
CA TYR A 10 -0.23 5.36 9.25
C TYR A 10 0.02 4.36 8.13
N LEU A 11 -0.68 3.22 8.14
CA LEU A 11 -0.55 2.18 7.14
C LEU A 11 -1.04 2.63 5.77
N SER A 12 -2.12 3.40 5.71
CA SER A 12 -2.64 3.97 4.46
C SER A 12 -1.62 4.92 3.81
N GLU A 13 -1.01 5.81 4.60
CA GLU A 13 0.04 6.72 4.13
C GLU A 13 1.29 5.96 3.66
N TYR A 14 1.66 4.90 4.37
CA TYR A 14 2.78 4.05 3.97
C TYR A 14 2.52 3.36 2.62
N LEU A 15 1.33 2.78 2.43
CA LEU A 15 0.95 2.11 1.19
C LEU A 15 0.88 3.08 0.00
N ARG A 16 0.40 4.31 0.22
CA ARG A 16 0.40 5.37 -0.80
C ARG A 16 1.82 5.72 -1.24
N LYS A 17 2.77 5.84 -0.31
CA LYS A 17 4.19 6.06 -0.64
C LYS A 17 4.79 4.87 -1.38
N ALA A 18 4.53 3.65 -0.92
CA ALA A 18 5.01 2.44 -1.58
C ALA A 18 4.52 2.34 -3.04
N LEU A 19 3.26 2.68 -3.29
CA LEU A 19 2.70 2.73 -4.65
C LEU A 19 3.42 3.77 -5.54
N PHE A 20 3.71 4.94 -4.99
CA PHE A 20 4.47 5.97 -5.71
C PHE A 20 5.86 5.48 -6.11
N TYR A 21 6.61 4.87 -5.19
CA TYR A 21 7.94 4.31 -5.48
C TYR A 21 7.89 3.22 -6.54
N ILE A 22 6.92 2.30 -6.45
CA ILE A 22 6.76 1.22 -7.43
C ILE A 22 6.45 1.77 -8.82
N ASN A 23 5.60 2.80 -8.92
CA ASN A 23 5.31 3.42 -10.19
C ASN A 23 6.56 4.12 -10.79
N SER A 24 7.44 4.65 -9.95
CA SER A 24 8.70 5.30 -10.35
C SER A 24 9.83 4.34 -10.74
N ILE A 25 9.78 3.06 -10.36
CA ILE A 25 10.81 2.08 -10.72
C ILE A 25 10.58 1.60 -12.16
N GLU A 26 11.56 1.82 -13.03
CA GLU A 26 11.51 1.48 -14.45
C GLU A 26 11.92 0.01 -14.72
N ASP A 27 12.84 -0.54 -13.92
CA ASP A 27 13.57 -1.77 -14.26
C ASP A 27 12.92 -3.11 -13.82
N GLN A 28 11.89 -3.11 -12.99
CA GLN A 28 11.32 -4.35 -12.43
C GLN A 28 9.93 -4.70 -12.98
N LEU A 29 9.84 -4.87 -14.30
CA LEU A 29 8.59 -5.10 -15.05
C LEU A 29 7.76 -6.31 -14.56
N VAL A 30 8.38 -7.36 -14.05
CA VAL A 30 7.68 -8.58 -13.60
C VAL A 30 7.16 -8.46 -12.16
N LEU A 31 7.92 -7.78 -11.29
CA LEU A 31 7.56 -7.65 -9.87
C LEU A 31 6.56 -6.50 -9.65
N LYS A 32 6.64 -5.45 -10.47
CA LYS A 32 5.83 -4.23 -10.36
C LYS A 32 4.31 -4.47 -10.39
N PRO A 33 3.73 -5.30 -11.30
CA PRO A 33 2.31 -5.60 -11.29
C PRO A 33 1.89 -6.36 -10.03
N LEU A 34 2.70 -7.32 -9.57
CA LEU A 34 2.42 -8.12 -8.39
C LEU A 34 2.37 -7.25 -7.13
N VAL A 35 3.41 -6.43 -6.90
CA VAL A 35 3.48 -5.58 -5.70
C VAL A 35 2.39 -4.50 -5.74
N LYS A 36 2.07 -3.96 -6.92
CA LYS A 36 0.96 -3.01 -7.10
C LYS A 36 -0.39 -3.63 -6.74
N THR A 37 -0.64 -4.87 -7.16
CA THR A 37 -1.85 -5.62 -6.77
C THR A 37 -1.89 -5.84 -5.27
N MET A 38 -0.79 -6.29 -4.66
CA MET A 38 -0.72 -6.49 -3.19
C MET A 38 -1.02 -5.21 -2.42
N ILE A 39 -0.42 -4.08 -2.79
CA ILE A 39 -0.68 -2.78 -2.15
C ILE A 39 -2.15 -2.39 -2.29
N THR A 40 -2.71 -2.52 -3.49
CA THR A 40 -4.10 -2.17 -3.76
C THR A 40 -5.05 -3.03 -2.93
N THR A 41 -4.83 -4.35 -2.88
CA THR A 41 -5.63 -5.28 -2.07
C THR A 41 -5.56 -4.92 -0.59
N ILE A 42 -4.37 -4.66 -0.05
CA ILE A 42 -4.21 -4.28 1.36
C ILE A 42 -4.89 -2.94 1.64
N SER A 43 -4.76 -1.95 0.76
CA SER A 43 -5.47 -0.66 0.90
C SER A 43 -6.98 -0.82 0.96
N VAL A 44 -7.56 -1.70 0.13
CA VAL A 44 -9.00 -2.01 0.15
C VAL A 44 -9.40 -2.72 1.44
N LEU A 45 -8.60 -3.67 1.92
CA LEU A 45 -8.87 -4.38 3.16
C LEU A 45 -8.89 -3.42 4.35
N ILE A 46 -7.95 -2.48 4.42
CA ILE A 46 -7.85 -1.50 5.52
C ILE A 46 -9.06 -0.56 5.58
N ILE A 47 -9.68 -0.21 4.45
CA ILE A 47 -10.89 0.63 4.44
C ILE A 47 -12.12 -0.13 4.97
N LYS A 48 -12.11 -1.46 4.85
CA LYS A 48 -13.23 -2.33 5.22
C LYS A 48 -13.23 -2.70 6.73
N PHE A 49 -12.12 -2.51 7.43
CA PHE A 49 -11.94 -2.76 8.85
C PHE A 49 -11.91 -1.46 9.67
#